data_AF-A0A2D8I137-F1
#
_entry.id   AF-A0A2D8I137-F1
#
_cell.length_a   1.000
_cell.length_b   1.000
_cell.length_c   1.000
_cell.angle_alpha   90.00
_cell.angle_beta   90.00
_cell.angle_gamma   90.00
#
_symmetry.space_group_name_H-M   'P 1'
#
loop_
_entity.id
_entity.type
_entity.pdbx_description
1 polymer ?
#
loop_
_entity_poly.entity_id
_entity_poly.type
_entity_poly.pdbx_seq_one_letter_code
_entity_poly.pdbx_strand_id
1 'polypeptide(L)'
;MKFIFLIVFFLMHFLNAEDSNELHSWTDLNGRTLQAKFIKADSTTVTIEWNGKRFPLPISTLNSITKSLVNKLRVKPDSINVKNNKKVREWKDQSGRTISAEFVKSDNKTVTLIWNGKTTVLPLSMFSQESQEMAFRLQKQKSPIPVIKQPVQKVDLNGELDLQKEYPWQNSQNQTIVGRFLDLNDQNIVLSIGGGAREVSVPLNSLSKDSQALAKKLKSNLSALEKKAAALAKKRKAMKVPLISEQDLEIEHELKDIEGRTIMAKFVDANDLEVSVLLKSKSNPLSLPWSKFDSSSIAKLEALRRKKSSMASMKPKIIPAKGNRLSHYGTGKYKDYNTIFEGDSYTIALPSSGSGLHVWINPGADKLPESAKANPVGLRRMTIGFSSIFTDRTNPKRTRKRSRKITSFDSSPEPSLDRDKITLTGKYENGGTFEYNMEINRNSMQFWSRIKDPAGEKWPTSTRVGVSMHGIIPNVKNLPMSKIKPQIGDGAFYMTPTEGKRIKLPFEKKWVDLKLPRGALSSLKGVEAMGTPYYQFKFNISPNNTKDMNLEYGKGYASVFPFQGISLAYYSKEKKTEVPRSRALKVSISKN
;
A
#
# COMPACT_ATOMS: atom_id res chain seq x y z
N MET A 1 22.24 48.81 -37.29
CA MET A 1 23.08 47.60 -37.12
C MET A 1 23.36 47.46 -35.62
N LYS A 2 22.71 46.55 -34.88
CA LYS A 2 23.25 45.26 -34.39
C LYS A 2 24.73 45.41 -34.00
N PHE A 3 25.12 45.35 -32.72
CA PHE A 3 25.08 44.19 -31.82
C PHE A 3 25.02 44.65 -30.35
N ILE A 4 24.23 43.98 -29.51
CA ILE A 4 24.41 44.00 -28.05
C ILE A 4 24.76 42.58 -27.61
N PHE A 5 25.98 42.46 -27.11
CA PHE A 5 26.51 41.31 -26.40
C PHE A 5 25.89 41.29 -25.00
N LEU A 6 25.27 40.19 -24.59
CA LEU A 6 24.99 39.94 -23.17
C LEU A 6 25.52 38.56 -22.79
N ILE A 7 26.65 38.58 -22.10
CA ILE A 7 27.24 37.43 -21.40
C ILE A 7 26.45 37.23 -20.10
N VAL A 8 25.99 36.01 -19.84
CA VAL A 8 25.58 35.57 -18.50
C VAL A 8 26.22 34.23 -18.20
N PHE A 9 27.15 34.26 -17.24
CA PHE A 9 27.66 33.11 -16.50
C PHE A 9 26.85 33.01 -15.20
N PHE A 10 26.20 31.86 -14.93
CA PHE A 10 26.23 31.24 -13.60
C PHE A 10 25.78 29.78 -13.63
N LEU A 11 26.45 28.99 -12.81
CA LEU A 11 26.46 27.54 -12.73
C LEU A 11 25.47 27.01 -11.66
N MET A 12 24.89 25.83 -11.92
CA MET A 12 24.50 24.76 -10.98
C MET A 12 23.56 25.05 -9.78
N HIS A 13 22.31 24.60 -9.89
CA HIS A 13 21.65 23.55 -9.09
C HIS A 13 20.13 23.70 -9.18
N PHE A 14 19.42 22.81 -9.92
CA PHE A 14 18.06 22.40 -9.56
C PHE A 14 17.75 21.03 -10.19
N LEU A 15 17.90 19.99 -9.37
CA LEU A 15 17.07 18.79 -9.45
C LEU A 15 15.71 19.16 -8.85
N ASN A 16 14.65 19.24 -9.66
CA ASN A 16 13.27 19.06 -9.25
C ASN A 16 12.32 18.90 -10.46
N ALA A 17 11.48 17.86 -10.32
CA ALA A 17 10.11 17.71 -10.81
C ALA A 17 9.82 17.77 -12.33
N GLU A 18 9.31 16.66 -12.87
CA GLU A 18 8.87 16.55 -14.27
C GLU A 18 7.33 16.65 -14.35
N ASP A 19 6.86 17.73 -14.99
CA ASP A 19 5.46 18.13 -15.12
C ASP A 19 5.01 17.93 -16.58
N SER A 20 3.86 17.30 -16.82
CA SER A 20 3.36 16.95 -18.16
C SER A 20 2.65 18.11 -18.89
N ASN A 21 3.09 19.34 -18.69
CA ASN A 21 2.41 20.57 -19.17
C ASN A 21 3.24 21.43 -20.13
N GLU A 22 4.26 20.85 -20.76
CA GLU A 22 5.18 21.55 -21.66
C GLU A 22 4.52 21.91 -23.01
N LEU A 23 4.61 23.17 -23.42
CA LEU A 23 4.18 23.65 -24.74
C LEU A 23 5.34 23.51 -25.73
N HIS A 24 5.06 22.98 -26.92
CA HIS A 24 6.06 22.83 -27.97
C HIS A 24 5.67 23.57 -29.25
N SER A 25 6.67 23.97 -30.02
CA SER A 25 6.47 24.59 -31.34
C SER A 25 6.26 23.52 -32.41
N TRP A 26 5.12 23.60 -33.10
CA TRP A 26 4.68 22.70 -34.17
C TRP A 26 4.71 23.43 -35.50
N THR A 27 5.59 23.01 -36.40
CA THR A 27 5.81 23.68 -37.69
C THR A 27 5.43 22.76 -38.85
N ASP A 28 4.61 23.27 -39.76
CA ASP A 28 4.21 22.55 -40.99
C ASP A 28 5.29 22.63 -42.09
N LEU A 29 5.10 21.90 -43.19
CA LEU A 29 6.01 21.92 -44.35
C LEU A 29 6.12 23.30 -45.02
N ASN A 30 5.14 24.19 -44.81
CA ASN A 30 5.13 25.55 -45.35
C ASN A 30 5.78 26.57 -44.39
N GLY A 31 6.35 26.10 -43.27
CA GLY A 31 7.03 26.94 -42.28
C GLY A 31 6.10 27.63 -41.27
N ARG A 32 4.79 27.38 -41.30
CA ARG A 32 3.84 27.95 -40.33
C ARG A 32 3.98 27.25 -39.00
N THR A 33 4.15 28.02 -37.92
CA THR A 33 4.43 27.49 -36.58
C THR A 33 3.36 27.89 -35.58
N LEU A 34 2.91 26.94 -34.76
CA LEU A 34 2.01 27.18 -33.62
C LEU A 34 2.58 26.56 -32.34
N GLN A 35 2.23 27.09 -31.17
CA GLN A 35 2.64 26.51 -29.89
C GLN A 35 1.49 25.75 -29.26
N ALA A 36 1.67 24.46 -29.03
CA ALA A 36 0.62 23.59 -28.51
C ALA A 36 1.21 22.46 -27.66
N LYS A 37 0.36 21.90 -26.79
CA LYS A 37 0.74 20.80 -25.92
C LYS A 37 0.68 19.48 -26.68
N PHE A 38 1.68 18.62 -26.49
CA PHE A 38 1.63 17.25 -27.00
C PHE A 38 0.66 16.40 -26.17
N ILE A 39 -0.24 15.67 -26.83
CA ILE A 39 -1.17 14.75 -26.15
C ILE A 39 -0.80 13.30 -26.43
N LYS A 40 -0.66 12.93 -27.70
CA LYS A 40 -0.24 11.58 -28.14
C LYS A 40 0.15 11.61 -29.61
N ALA A 41 0.92 10.63 -30.07
CA ALA A 41 1.17 10.42 -31.50
C ALA A 41 1.18 8.94 -31.86
N ASP A 42 0.49 8.61 -32.96
CA ASP A 42 0.57 7.32 -33.63
C ASP A 42 1.51 7.39 -34.85
N SER A 43 1.57 6.32 -35.66
CA SER A 43 2.49 6.22 -36.80
C SER A 43 2.23 7.24 -37.90
N THR A 44 1.04 7.85 -37.94
CA THR A 44 0.57 8.70 -39.04
C THR A 44 0.10 10.08 -38.61
N THR A 45 -0.33 10.25 -37.35
CA THR A 45 -0.88 11.49 -36.81
C THR A 45 -0.33 11.82 -35.42
N VAL A 46 -0.22 13.11 -35.13
CA VAL A 46 0.04 13.63 -33.79
C VAL A 46 -1.17 14.43 -33.31
N THR A 47 -1.67 14.11 -32.12
CA THR A 47 -2.71 14.89 -31.45
C THR A 47 -2.05 15.91 -30.55
N ILE A 48 -2.36 17.18 -30.81
CA ILE A 48 -1.93 18.32 -30.00
C ILE A 48 -3.14 18.99 -29.36
N GLU A 49 -2.94 19.68 -28.24
CA GLU A 49 -3.95 20.53 -27.61
C GLU A 49 -3.52 21.99 -27.75
N TRP A 50 -4.32 22.75 -28.50
CA TRP A 50 -4.09 24.15 -28.81
C TRP A 50 -5.32 24.95 -28.40
N ASN A 51 -5.12 25.97 -27.55
CA ASN A 51 -6.19 26.80 -26.98
C ASN A 51 -7.35 25.99 -26.36
N GLY A 52 -7.02 24.88 -25.67
CA GLY A 52 -8.00 24.01 -24.99
C GLY A 52 -8.80 23.08 -25.89
N LYS A 53 -8.53 23.05 -27.20
CA LYS A 53 -9.12 22.09 -28.15
C LYS A 53 -8.06 21.16 -28.72
N ARG A 54 -8.44 19.90 -28.95
CA ARG A 54 -7.54 18.87 -29.47
C ARG A 54 -7.62 18.78 -30.99
N PHE A 55 -6.47 18.82 -31.63
CA PHE A 55 -6.35 18.79 -33.09
C PHE A 55 -5.44 17.62 -33.50
N PRO A 56 -5.90 16.71 -34.36
CA PRO A 56 -5.04 15.73 -35.01
C PRO A 56 -4.34 16.39 -36.20
N LEU A 57 -3.02 16.35 -36.21
CA LEU A 57 -2.19 16.80 -37.34
C LEU A 57 -1.53 15.58 -37.99
N PRO A 58 -1.67 15.36 -39.31
CA PRO A 58 -0.91 14.34 -40.00
C PRO A 58 0.60 14.61 -39.87
N ILE A 59 1.36 13.61 -39.46
CA ILE A 59 2.82 13.76 -39.30
C ILE A 59 3.45 14.08 -40.66
N SER A 60 2.89 13.58 -41.75
CA SER A 60 3.35 13.86 -43.12
C SER A 60 3.42 15.35 -43.43
N THR A 61 2.50 16.16 -42.90
CA THR A 61 2.41 17.61 -43.16
C THR A 61 3.34 18.46 -42.28
N LEU A 62 4.12 17.85 -41.39
CA LEU A 62 5.06 18.53 -40.50
C LEU A 62 6.47 18.56 -41.09
N ASN A 63 7.25 19.60 -40.73
CA ASN A 63 8.65 19.68 -41.15
C ASN A 63 9.55 18.68 -40.37
N SER A 64 10.80 18.54 -40.80
CA SER A 64 11.75 17.56 -40.23
C SER A 64 12.03 17.80 -38.75
N ILE A 65 12.05 19.05 -38.30
CA ILE A 65 12.30 19.43 -36.91
C ILE A 65 11.13 18.99 -36.02
N THR A 66 9.90 19.32 -36.41
CA THR A 66 8.71 18.91 -35.66
C THR A 66 8.48 17.41 -35.73
N LYS A 67 8.81 16.74 -36.84
CA LYS A 67 8.83 15.26 -36.92
C LYS A 67 9.81 14.64 -35.92
N SER A 68 11.00 15.22 -35.77
CA SER A 68 11.99 14.78 -34.78
C SER A 68 11.51 15.03 -33.35
N LEU A 69 10.86 16.17 -33.10
CA LEU A 69 10.22 16.47 -31.83
C LEU A 69 9.12 15.45 -31.49
N VAL A 70 8.24 15.10 -32.45
CA VAL A 70 7.23 14.04 -32.26
C VAL A 70 7.88 12.73 -31.85
N ASN A 71 9.00 12.35 -32.49
CA ASN A 71 9.72 11.14 -32.15
C ASN A 71 10.36 11.22 -30.76
N LYS A 72 10.88 12.39 -30.35
CA LYS A 72 11.40 12.61 -28.99
C LYS A 72 10.30 12.58 -27.93
N LEU A 73 9.15 13.18 -28.20
CA LEU A 73 8.03 13.21 -27.27
C LEU A 73 7.28 11.87 -27.21
N ARG A 74 7.33 11.06 -28.28
CA ARG A 74 6.96 9.64 -28.25
C ARG A 74 7.91 8.79 -27.41
N VAL A 75 9.15 9.26 -27.23
CA VAL A 75 10.25 8.53 -26.59
C VAL A 75 10.85 9.40 -25.47
N LYS A 76 10.05 9.74 -24.44
CA LYS A 76 10.60 10.12 -23.12
C LYS A 76 10.87 8.86 -22.28
N PRO A 77 11.95 8.85 -21.46
CA PRO A 77 12.73 7.64 -21.21
C PRO A 77 12.80 7.25 -19.72
N ASP A 78 12.29 6.06 -19.37
CA ASP A 78 12.92 5.23 -18.34
C ASP A 78 13.85 4.26 -19.06
N SER A 79 15.04 4.72 -19.42
CA SER A 79 16.10 3.84 -19.94
C SER A 79 17.47 4.50 -19.91
N ILE A 80 18.36 4.02 -19.03
CA ILE A 80 19.75 3.78 -19.40
C ILE A 80 20.06 2.31 -19.11
N ASN A 81 20.23 1.56 -20.21
CA ASN A 81 20.98 0.31 -20.41
C ASN A 81 20.60 -0.92 -19.54
N VAL A 82 20.34 -2.12 -20.07
CA VAL A 82 21.05 -2.88 -21.10
C VAL A 82 20.10 -3.88 -21.77
N LYS A 83 20.18 -3.99 -23.11
CA LYS A 83 19.74 -5.11 -23.98
C LYS A 83 18.60 -6.00 -23.45
N ASN A 84 17.35 -5.71 -23.82
CA ASN A 84 16.33 -6.75 -24.03
C ASN A 84 15.22 -6.28 -24.98
N ASN A 85 14.92 -7.14 -25.95
CA ASN A 85 14.02 -6.92 -27.09
C ASN A 85 12.54 -6.86 -26.64
N LYS A 86 12.08 -5.72 -26.12
CA LYS A 86 10.69 -5.51 -25.67
C LYS A 86 10.03 -4.39 -26.48
N LYS A 87 9.42 -4.79 -27.60
CA LYS A 87 8.67 -3.93 -28.52
C LYS A 87 7.18 -4.26 -28.39
N VAL A 88 6.33 -3.25 -28.16
CA VAL A 88 4.87 -3.39 -28.15
C VAL A 88 4.38 -3.78 -29.55
N ARG A 89 3.50 -4.79 -29.65
CA ARG A 89 3.02 -5.37 -30.91
C ARG A 89 1.51 -5.51 -30.90
N GLU A 90 0.91 -5.56 -32.08
CA GLU A 90 -0.52 -5.81 -32.22
C GLU A 90 -0.80 -7.31 -32.29
N TRP A 91 -1.77 -7.75 -31.50
CA TRP A 91 -2.22 -9.13 -31.36
C TRP A 91 -3.68 -9.20 -31.78
N LYS A 92 -4.01 -10.12 -32.68
CA LYS A 92 -5.36 -10.27 -33.24
C LYS A 92 -5.99 -11.56 -32.74
N ASP A 93 -7.25 -11.50 -32.31
CA ASP A 93 -8.00 -12.69 -31.91
C ASP A 93 -8.65 -13.41 -33.11
N GLN A 94 -9.23 -14.59 -32.87
CA GLN A 94 -9.91 -15.38 -33.91
C GLN A 94 -11.11 -14.65 -34.56
N SER A 95 -11.70 -13.69 -33.85
CA SER A 95 -12.82 -12.86 -34.34
C SER A 95 -12.35 -11.57 -35.03
N GLY A 96 -11.04 -11.35 -35.13
CA GLY A 96 -10.42 -10.22 -35.81
C GLY A 96 -10.21 -8.96 -34.97
N ARG A 97 -10.52 -8.98 -33.67
CA ARG A 97 -10.30 -7.86 -32.74
C ARG A 97 -8.82 -7.76 -32.38
N THR A 98 -8.29 -6.54 -32.29
CA THR A 98 -6.86 -6.29 -32.04
C THR A 98 -6.60 -5.69 -30.66
N ILE A 99 -5.50 -6.10 -30.05
CA ILE A 99 -4.96 -5.51 -28.81
C ILE A 99 -3.48 -5.17 -29.00
N SER A 100 -3.03 -4.03 -28.48
CA SER A 100 -1.60 -3.66 -28.47
C SER A 100 -0.99 -4.09 -27.15
N ALA A 101 -0.05 -5.03 -27.19
CA ALA A 101 0.55 -5.58 -25.98
C ALA A 101 2.01 -5.99 -26.21
N GLU A 102 2.80 -5.93 -25.14
CA GLU A 102 4.21 -6.33 -25.18
C GLU A 102 4.34 -7.84 -24.94
N PHE A 103 5.08 -8.52 -25.81
CA PHE A 103 5.39 -9.94 -25.63
C PHE A 103 6.35 -10.15 -24.46
N VAL A 104 5.97 -11.01 -23.50
CA VAL A 104 6.84 -11.40 -22.38
C VAL A 104 7.48 -12.77 -22.63
N LYS A 105 6.64 -13.77 -22.88
CA LYS A 105 6.98 -15.18 -23.14
C LYS A 105 5.79 -15.90 -23.76
N SER A 106 6.01 -17.00 -24.47
CA SER A 106 4.96 -17.96 -24.82
C SER A 106 5.44 -19.39 -24.65
N ASP A 107 4.50 -20.29 -24.38
CA ASP A 107 4.69 -21.74 -24.47
C ASP A 107 3.80 -22.31 -25.59
N ASN A 108 3.58 -23.63 -25.63
CA ASN A 108 2.80 -24.26 -26.69
C ASN A 108 1.27 -24.06 -26.54
N LYS A 109 0.80 -23.49 -25.42
CA LYS A 109 -0.63 -23.36 -25.09
C LYS A 109 -1.04 -21.92 -24.72
N THR A 110 -0.12 -21.10 -24.25
CA THR A 110 -0.39 -19.74 -23.74
C THR A 110 0.66 -18.73 -24.17
N VAL A 111 0.24 -17.47 -24.26
CA VAL A 111 1.11 -16.32 -24.45
C VAL A 111 0.93 -15.37 -23.27
N THR A 112 2.05 -14.93 -22.68
CA THR A 112 2.07 -13.92 -21.63
C THR A 112 2.38 -12.57 -22.24
N LEU A 113 1.45 -11.63 -22.08
CA LEU A 113 1.53 -10.28 -22.65
C LEU A 113 1.43 -9.23 -21.54
N ILE A 114 2.11 -8.11 -21.70
CA ILE A 114 1.83 -6.90 -20.91
C ILE A 114 0.86 -6.06 -21.70
N TRP A 115 -0.38 -6.02 -21.23
CA TRP A 115 -1.46 -5.25 -21.82
C TRP A 115 -1.91 -4.19 -20.82
N ASN A 116 -1.89 -2.91 -21.21
CA ASN A 116 -2.18 -1.76 -20.35
C ASN A 116 -1.35 -1.75 -19.03
N GLY A 117 -0.09 -2.15 -19.10
CA GLY A 117 0.81 -2.20 -17.94
C GLY A 117 0.60 -3.40 -16.99
N LYS A 118 -0.36 -4.30 -17.30
CA LYS A 118 -0.62 -5.51 -16.51
C LYS A 118 -0.19 -6.78 -17.26
N THR A 119 0.59 -7.62 -16.60
CA THR A 119 0.97 -8.95 -17.11
C THR A 119 -0.25 -9.87 -17.11
N THR A 120 -0.62 -10.35 -18.30
CA THR A 120 -1.79 -11.19 -18.52
C THR A 120 -1.39 -12.44 -19.31
N VAL A 121 -1.83 -13.61 -18.83
CA VAL A 121 -1.61 -14.89 -19.53
C VAL A 121 -2.88 -15.24 -20.29
N LEU A 122 -2.75 -15.44 -21.60
CA LEU A 122 -3.85 -15.65 -22.51
C LEU A 122 -3.65 -16.96 -23.31
N PRO A 123 -4.68 -17.78 -23.53
CA PRO A 123 -4.56 -18.99 -24.35
C PRO A 123 -4.14 -18.66 -25.78
N LEU A 124 -3.14 -19.34 -26.34
CA LEU A 124 -2.72 -19.12 -27.74
C LEU A 124 -3.85 -19.40 -28.73
N SER A 125 -4.73 -20.35 -28.40
CA SER A 125 -5.91 -20.70 -29.20
C SER A 125 -6.89 -19.55 -29.40
N MET A 126 -6.86 -18.51 -28.56
CA MET A 126 -7.75 -17.35 -28.74
C MET A 126 -7.26 -16.38 -29.83
N PHE A 127 -6.00 -16.51 -30.25
CA PHE A 127 -5.37 -15.61 -31.21
C PHE A 127 -5.50 -16.13 -32.65
N SER A 128 -5.45 -15.22 -33.62
CA SER A 128 -5.36 -15.57 -35.03
C SER A 128 -4.07 -16.34 -35.33
N GLN A 129 -4.05 -17.10 -36.43
CA GLN A 129 -2.88 -17.86 -36.85
C GLN A 129 -1.62 -16.98 -36.99
N GLU A 130 -1.76 -15.77 -37.53
CA GLU A 130 -0.68 -14.79 -37.64
C GLU A 130 -0.09 -14.39 -36.27
N SER A 131 -0.94 -14.18 -35.27
CA SER A 131 -0.52 -13.80 -33.92
C SER A 131 0.10 -14.99 -33.16
N GLN A 132 -0.38 -16.21 -33.43
CA GLN A 132 0.24 -17.44 -32.91
C GLN A 132 1.65 -17.64 -33.48
N GLU A 133 1.81 -17.54 -34.81
CA GLU A 133 3.13 -17.61 -35.45
C GLU A 133 4.09 -16.51 -34.98
N MET A 134 3.55 -15.31 -34.72
CA MET A 134 4.32 -14.21 -34.16
C MET A 134 4.84 -14.55 -32.75
N ALA A 135 4.02 -15.12 -31.87
CA ALA A 135 4.47 -15.58 -30.55
C ALA A 135 5.62 -16.59 -30.67
N PHE A 136 5.51 -17.56 -31.58
CA PHE A 136 6.56 -18.54 -31.82
C PHE A 136 7.86 -17.91 -32.33
N ARG A 137 7.79 -16.93 -33.24
CA ARG A 137 8.98 -16.21 -33.74
C ARG A 137 9.63 -15.37 -32.64
N LEU A 138 8.84 -14.72 -31.79
CA LEU A 138 9.34 -13.89 -30.69
C LEU A 138 9.94 -14.72 -29.56
N GLN A 139 9.43 -15.92 -29.32
CA GLN A 139 10.05 -16.90 -28.43
C GLN A 139 11.44 -17.32 -28.92
N LYS A 140 11.63 -17.45 -30.24
CA LYS A 140 12.93 -17.80 -30.86
C LYS A 140 13.94 -16.64 -30.92
N GLN A 141 13.51 -15.38 -30.84
CA GLN A 141 14.36 -14.19 -31.02
C GLN A 141 15.02 -13.61 -29.75
N LYS A 142 14.83 -14.20 -28.55
CA LYS A 142 15.69 -13.91 -27.39
C LYS A 142 17.02 -14.66 -27.56
N SER A 143 18.06 -13.96 -28.03
CA SER A 143 19.40 -14.52 -28.28
C SER A 143 20.11 -15.02 -27.00
N PRO A 144 21.19 -15.78 -27.19
CA PRO A 144 21.34 -17.15 -26.70
C PRO A 144 21.68 -17.22 -25.21
N ILE A 145 21.32 -18.34 -24.62
CA ILE A 145 21.87 -18.84 -23.36
C ILE A 145 23.41 -18.82 -23.47
N PRO A 146 24.18 -18.45 -22.43
CA PRO A 146 25.62 -18.67 -22.43
C PRO A 146 25.91 -20.17 -22.60
N VAL A 147 26.17 -20.59 -23.84
CA VAL A 147 26.61 -21.94 -24.18
C VAL A 147 28.11 -21.98 -23.88
N ILE A 148 28.47 -22.58 -22.76
CA ILE A 148 29.86 -22.88 -22.46
C ILE A 148 30.20 -24.16 -23.24
N LYS A 149 31.06 -24.06 -24.27
CA LYS A 149 31.69 -25.22 -24.94
C LYS A 149 32.87 -25.75 -24.10
N GLN A 150 32.61 -26.18 -22.87
CA GLN A 150 33.60 -26.92 -22.08
C GLN A 150 33.16 -28.37 -21.93
N PRO A 151 34.10 -29.33 -21.83
CA PRO A 151 33.77 -30.72 -21.57
C PRO A 151 32.98 -30.83 -20.27
N VAL A 152 31.76 -31.35 -20.38
CA VAL A 152 30.81 -31.50 -19.26
C VAL A 152 31.41 -32.44 -18.23
N GLN A 153 31.63 -31.96 -17.00
CA GLN A 153 31.82 -32.85 -15.85
C GLN A 153 30.53 -33.66 -15.68
N LYS A 154 30.61 -34.98 -15.88
CA LYS A 154 29.49 -35.89 -15.62
C LYS A 154 29.11 -35.76 -14.15
N VAL A 155 27.87 -35.38 -13.88
CA VAL A 155 27.32 -35.40 -12.52
C VAL A 155 27.25 -36.86 -12.08
N ASP A 156 27.92 -37.19 -10.99
CA ASP A 156 27.82 -38.53 -10.42
C ASP A 156 26.39 -38.78 -9.93
N LEU A 157 25.68 -39.64 -10.67
CA LEU A 157 24.32 -40.04 -10.34
C LEU A 157 24.26 -41.01 -9.18
N ASN A 158 25.37 -41.49 -8.63
CA ASN A 158 25.41 -42.36 -7.45
C ASN A 158 25.66 -41.59 -6.14
N GLY A 159 26.12 -40.34 -6.22
CA GLY A 159 26.30 -39.45 -5.06
C GLY A 159 25.01 -38.85 -4.48
N GLU A 160 25.16 -38.12 -3.37
CA GLU A 160 24.08 -37.36 -2.72
C GLU A 160 23.78 -36.09 -3.53
N LEU A 161 22.55 -35.99 -4.05
CA LEU A 161 22.09 -34.87 -4.88
C LEU A 161 21.21 -33.92 -4.05
N ASP A 162 21.58 -32.64 -4.02
CA ASP A 162 20.92 -31.57 -3.27
C ASP A 162 19.96 -30.77 -4.16
N LEU A 163 18.70 -30.67 -3.76
CA LEU A 163 17.67 -29.91 -4.47
C LEU A 163 17.92 -28.40 -4.48
N GLN A 164 18.75 -27.87 -3.58
CA GLN A 164 19.12 -26.46 -3.53
C GLN A 164 20.32 -26.10 -4.41
N LYS A 165 21.02 -27.10 -4.96
CA LYS A 165 22.22 -26.91 -5.78
C LYS A 165 21.86 -26.67 -7.25
N GLU A 166 22.67 -25.85 -7.92
CA GLU A 166 22.61 -25.68 -9.38
C GLU A 166 23.37 -26.80 -10.09
N TYR A 167 22.77 -27.35 -11.15
CA TYR A 167 23.35 -28.43 -11.95
C TYR A 167 23.50 -28.00 -13.42
N PRO A 168 24.49 -28.56 -14.14
CA PRO A 168 24.57 -28.43 -15.58
C PRO A 168 23.55 -29.35 -16.27
N TRP A 169 22.69 -28.78 -17.11
CA TRP A 169 21.66 -29.43 -17.91
C TRP A 169 22.03 -29.33 -19.38
N GLN A 170 22.27 -30.46 -20.03
CA GLN A 170 22.69 -30.53 -21.42
C GLN A 170 21.52 -30.94 -22.32
N ASN A 171 21.40 -30.32 -23.50
CA ASN A 171 20.43 -30.69 -24.51
C ASN A 171 20.97 -31.74 -25.51
N SER A 172 20.09 -32.28 -26.36
CA SER A 172 20.45 -33.24 -27.42
C SER A 172 21.40 -32.70 -28.48
N GLN A 173 21.64 -31.38 -28.50
CA GLN A 173 22.58 -30.67 -29.39
C GLN A 173 23.90 -30.33 -28.67
N ASN A 174 24.19 -30.96 -27.53
CA ASN A 174 25.38 -30.74 -26.69
C ASN A 174 25.53 -29.31 -26.11
N GLN A 175 24.46 -28.52 -26.06
CA GLN A 175 24.46 -27.22 -25.39
C GLN A 175 24.10 -27.39 -23.91
N THR A 176 24.85 -26.73 -23.02
CA THR A 176 24.68 -26.85 -21.57
C THR A 176 24.17 -25.55 -20.95
N ILE A 177 23.22 -25.66 -20.03
CA ILE A 177 22.68 -24.56 -19.23
C ILE A 177 22.85 -24.90 -17.75
N VAL A 178 23.16 -23.92 -16.89
CA VAL A 178 23.28 -24.16 -15.44
C VAL A 178 22.03 -23.63 -14.74
N GLY A 179 21.45 -24.44 -13.86
CA GLY A 179 20.27 -24.04 -13.09
C GLY A 179 19.89 -25.03 -12.00
N ARG A 180 19.10 -24.54 -11.04
CA ARG A 180 18.54 -25.32 -9.93
C ARG A 180 17.25 -26.00 -10.35
N PHE A 181 17.09 -27.26 -9.96
CA PHE A 181 15.86 -28.02 -10.17
C PHE A 181 14.71 -27.49 -9.30
N LEU A 182 13.55 -27.24 -9.90
CA LEU A 182 12.33 -26.88 -9.17
C LEU A 182 11.33 -28.02 -9.20
N ASP A 183 11.01 -28.52 -10.39
CA ASP A 183 10.06 -29.62 -10.56
C ASP A 183 10.29 -30.38 -11.87
N LEU A 184 9.68 -31.57 -11.97
CA LEU A 184 9.55 -32.36 -13.19
C LEU A 184 8.07 -32.72 -13.36
N ASN A 185 7.45 -32.12 -14.37
CA ASN A 185 6.09 -32.44 -14.81
C ASN A 185 6.16 -33.57 -15.86
N ASP A 186 5.02 -34.10 -16.29
CA ASP A 186 4.94 -35.29 -17.17
C ASP A 186 5.78 -35.20 -18.46
N GLN A 187 6.07 -33.99 -18.96
CA GLN A 187 6.84 -33.77 -20.20
C GLN A 187 7.96 -32.73 -20.08
N ASN A 188 8.02 -31.95 -19.00
CA ASN A 188 8.92 -30.80 -18.91
C ASN A 188 9.61 -30.74 -17.54
N ILE A 189 10.91 -30.39 -17.55
CA ILE A 189 11.64 -29.98 -16.37
C ILE A 189 11.44 -28.49 -16.13
N VAL A 190 11.33 -28.07 -14.87
CA VAL A 190 11.27 -26.67 -14.46
C VAL A 190 12.55 -26.32 -13.73
N LEU A 191 13.28 -25.33 -14.25
CA LEU A 191 14.59 -24.92 -13.77
C LEU A 191 14.58 -23.45 -13.36
N SER A 192 15.21 -23.16 -12.23
CA SER A 192 15.56 -21.81 -11.81
C SER A 192 16.96 -21.50 -12.30
N ILE A 193 17.11 -20.60 -13.27
CA ILE A 193 18.40 -20.22 -13.87
C ILE A 193 18.82 -18.80 -13.46
N GLY A 194 20.13 -18.55 -13.45
CA GLY A 194 20.70 -17.24 -13.11
C GLY A 194 20.49 -16.87 -11.63
N GLY A 195 20.71 -17.82 -10.71
CA GLY A 195 20.61 -17.58 -9.27
C GLY A 195 19.20 -17.31 -8.76
N GLY A 196 18.15 -17.82 -9.44
CA GLY A 196 16.75 -17.61 -9.05
C GLY A 196 16.03 -16.48 -9.78
N ALA A 197 16.71 -15.75 -10.68
CA ALA A 197 16.11 -14.62 -11.38
C ALA A 197 15.07 -15.03 -12.43
N ARG A 198 15.10 -16.29 -12.92
CA ARG A 198 14.21 -16.77 -13.99
C ARG A 198 13.86 -18.24 -13.83
N GLU A 199 12.58 -18.56 -14.00
CA GLU A 199 12.10 -19.93 -14.16
C GLU A 199 11.96 -20.27 -15.65
N VAL A 200 12.51 -21.41 -16.06
CA VAL A 200 12.49 -21.91 -17.43
C VAL A 200 11.95 -23.33 -17.43
N SER A 201 10.94 -23.57 -18.26
CA SER A 201 10.42 -24.91 -18.52
C SER A 201 11.08 -25.45 -19.80
N VAL A 202 11.73 -26.61 -19.69
CA VAL A 202 12.44 -27.27 -20.80
C VAL A 202 11.84 -28.65 -21.05
N PRO A 203 11.50 -29.01 -22.31
CA PRO A 203 11.03 -30.35 -22.62
C PRO A 203 12.04 -31.43 -22.26
N LEU A 204 11.61 -32.45 -21.50
CA LEU A 204 12.50 -33.51 -21.02
C LEU A 204 13.14 -34.29 -22.18
N ASN A 205 12.40 -34.48 -23.27
CA ASN A 205 12.88 -35.14 -24.49
C ASN A 205 13.96 -34.34 -25.25
N SER A 206 14.07 -33.03 -24.99
CA SER A 206 15.10 -32.17 -25.58
C SER A 206 16.44 -32.25 -24.83
N LEU A 207 16.45 -32.87 -23.64
CA LEU A 207 17.65 -33.05 -22.82
C LEU A 207 18.46 -34.29 -23.22
N SER A 208 19.76 -34.27 -22.93
CA SER A 208 20.63 -35.44 -23.05
C SER A 208 20.19 -36.56 -22.10
N LYS A 209 20.56 -37.82 -22.40
CA LYS A 209 20.20 -38.98 -21.56
C LYS A 209 20.66 -38.80 -20.10
N ASP A 210 21.83 -38.20 -19.89
CA ASP A 210 22.39 -37.94 -18.57
C ASP A 210 21.57 -36.88 -17.80
N SER A 211 21.15 -35.80 -18.47
CA SER A 211 20.30 -34.77 -17.88
C SER A 211 18.88 -35.27 -17.60
N GLN A 212 18.35 -36.16 -18.44
CA GLN A 212 17.08 -36.84 -18.17
C GLN A 212 17.17 -37.75 -16.94
N ALA A 213 18.28 -38.48 -16.77
CA ALA A 213 18.51 -39.33 -15.61
C ALA A 213 18.65 -38.50 -14.32
N LEU A 214 19.37 -37.38 -14.37
CA LEU A 214 19.47 -36.43 -13.26
C LEU A 214 18.10 -35.86 -12.86
N ALA A 215 17.30 -35.42 -13.84
CA ALA A 215 15.95 -34.90 -13.60
C ALA A 215 15.05 -35.92 -12.90
N LYS A 216 15.07 -37.17 -13.35
CA LYS A 216 14.30 -38.26 -12.75
C LYS A 216 14.76 -38.55 -11.31
N LYS A 217 16.07 -38.54 -11.04
CA LYS A 217 16.61 -38.75 -9.69
C LYS A 217 16.25 -37.59 -8.75
N LEU A 218 16.35 -36.33 -9.20
CA LEU A 218 15.93 -35.17 -8.41
C LEU A 218 14.41 -35.16 -8.16
N LYS A 219 13.59 -35.54 -9.14
CA LYS A 219 12.14 -35.72 -8.92
C LYS A 219 11.85 -36.83 -7.92
N SER A 220 12.59 -37.94 -7.97
CA SER A 220 12.48 -39.00 -6.96
C SER A 220 12.80 -38.47 -5.57
N ASN A 221 13.89 -37.73 -5.39
CA ASN A 221 14.26 -37.10 -4.12
C ASN A 221 13.21 -36.10 -3.63
N LEU A 222 12.69 -35.23 -4.51
CA LEU A 222 11.63 -34.30 -4.19
C LEU A 222 10.35 -35.03 -3.75
N SER A 223 9.93 -36.06 -4.51
CA SER A 223 8.75 -36.86 -4.17
C SER A 223 8.92 -37.62 -2.85
N ALA A 224 10.13 -38.07 -2.52
CA ALA A 224 10.44 -38.71 -1.25
C ALA A 224 10.35 -37.70 -0.09
N LEU A 225 10.81 -36.46 -0.28
CA LEU A 225 10.64 -35.37 0.69
C LEU A 225 9.18 -34.98 0.87
N GLU A 226 8.41 -34.85 -0.21
CA GLU A 226 6.98 -34.58 -0.16
C GLU A 226 6.21 -35.71 0.55
N LYS A 227 6.54 -36.97 0.28
CA LYS A 227 5.97 -38.13 0.99
C LYS A 227 6.32 -38.10 2.48
N LYS A 228 7.57 -37.80 2.84
CA LYS A 228 7.99 -37.64 4.25
C LYS A 228 7.26 -36.47 4.92
N ALA A 229 7.12 -35.34 4.24
CA ALA A 229 6.40 -34.17 4.74
C ALA A 229 4.90 -34.45 4.90
N ALA A 230 4.27 -35.15 3.96
CA ALA A 230 2.87 -35.57 4.05
C ALA A 230 2.64 -36.57 5.20
N ALA A 231 3.56 -37.53 5.39
CA ALA A 231 3.51 -38.45 6.52
C ALA A 231 3.67 -37.71 7.86
N LEU A 232 4.61 -36.75 7.94
CA LEU A 232 4.81 -35.89 9.09
C LEU A 232 3.56 -35.02 9.34
N ALA A 233 2.96 -34.42 8.31
CA ALA A 233 1.74 -33.64 8.42
C ALA A 233 0.56 -34.48 8.93
N LYS A 234 0.40 -35.73 8.47
CA LYS A 234 -0.60 -36.66 9.01
C LYS A 234 -0.37 -36.94 10.49
N LYS A 235 0.88 -37.23 10.89
CA LYS A 235 1.25 -37.40 12.30
C LYS A 235 0.92 -36.14 13.11
N ARG A 236 1.34 -34.95 12.65
CA ARG A 236 1.08 -33.66 13.29
C ARG A 236 -0.41 -33.39 13.51
N LYS A 237 -1.23 -33.61 12.48
CA LYS A 237 -2.68 -33.40 12.54
C LYS A 237 -3.36 -34.37 13.52
N ALA A 238 -2.79 -35.56 13.74
CA ALA A 238 -3.29 -36.53 14.72
C ALA A 238 -2.73 -36.34 16.15
N MET A 239 -1.70 -35.51 16.35
CA MET A 239 -1.10 -35.31 17.68
C MET A 239 -2.07 -34.62 18.64
N LYS A 240 -2.01 -35.02 19.91
CA LYS A 240 -2.52 -34.23 21.04
C LYS A 240 -1.62 -33.02 21.20
N VAL A 241 -2.22 -31.84 21.05
CA VAL A 241 -1.53 -30.55 21.15
C VAL A 241 -1.84 -29.90 22.50
N PRO A 242 -0.91 -29.10 23.06
CA PRO A 242 -1.16 -28.38 24.30
C PRO A 242 -2.33 -27.39 24.13
N LEU A 243 -3.04 -27.12 25.23
CA LEU A 243 -4.05 -26.07 25.26
C LEU A 243 -3.35 -24.71 25.22
N ILE A 244 -3.75 -23.85 24.29
CA ILE A 244 -3.18 -22.50 24.13
C ILE A 244 -4.29 -21.44 24.03
N SER A 245 -3.99 -20.28 24.57
CA SER A 245 -4.82 -19.08 24.57
C SER A 245 -4.57 -18.22 23.31
N GLU A 246 -5.36 -17.15 23.15
CA GLU A 246 -5.14 -16.18 22.05
C GLU A 246 -3.85 -15.37 22.25
N GLN A 247 -3.47 -15.12 23.50
CA GLN A 247 -2.27 -14.35 23.85
C GLN A 247 -0.99 -15.09 23.43
N ASP A 248 -1.06 -16.43 23.38
CA ASP A 248 0.05 -17.27 22.93
C ASP A 248 0.43 -17.02 21.47
N LEU A 249 -0.47 -16.49 20.63
CA LEU A 249 -0.10 -16.11 19.25
C LEU A 249 0.74 -14.83 19.18
N GLU A 250 0.74 -14.03 20.25
CA GLU A 250 1.37 -12.71 20.24
C GLU A 250 2.75 -12.68 20.92
N ILE A 251 3.09 -13.73 21.67
CA ILE A 251 4.34 -13.84 22.44
C ILE A 251 5.39 -14.73 21.77
N GLU A 252 6.62 -14.67 22.27
CA GLU A 252 7.71 -15.55 21.86
C GLU A 252 7.60 -16.91 22.55
N HIS A 253 7.94 -17.98 21.82
CA HIS A 253 7.99 -19.35 22.32
C HIS A 253 9.41 -19.88 22.25
N GLU A 254 9.77 -20.61 23.29
CA GLU A 254 10.93 -21.49 23.25
C GLU A 254 10.63 -22.67 22.31
N LEU A 255 11.44 -22.81 21.27
CA LEU A 255 11.37 -23.88 20.28
C LEU A 255 12.72 -24.61 20.25
N LYS A 256 12.68 -25.93 20.25
CA LYS A 256 13.85 -26.81 20.20
C LYS A 256 13.97 -27.48 18.84
N ASP A 257 15.19 -27.57 18.35
CA ASP A 257 15.50 -28.38 17.19
C ASP A 257 15.73 -29.85 17.56
N ILE A 258 15.89 -30.70 16.54
CA ILE A 258 16.16 -32.14 16.72
C ILE A 258 17.48 -32.44 17.43
N GLU A 259 18.41 -31.49 17.50
CA GLU A 259 19.70 -31.59 18.19
C GLU A 259 19.61 -31.03 19.63
N GLY A 260 18.43 -30.57 20.06
CA GLY A 260 18.19 -30.01 21.40
C GLY A 260 18.61 -28.53 21.54
N ARG A 261 19.00 -27.85 20.46
CA ARG A 261 19.30 -26.42 20.48
C ARG A 261 18.00 -25.62 20.55
N THR A 262 18.00 -24.62 21.41
CA THR A 262 16.83 -23.77 21.66
C THR A 262 16.91 -22.46 20.86
N ILE A 263 15.78 -22.06 20.29
CA ILE A 263 15.54 -20.72 19.73
C ILE A 263 14.30 -20.09 20.37
N MET A 264 14.33 -18.78 20.60
CA MET A 264 13.16 -18.00 21.00
C MET A 264 12.56 -17.33 19.76
N ALA A 265 11.32 -17.68 19.41
CA ALA A 265 10.68 -17.15 18.22
C ALA A 265 9.18 -16.95 18.38
N LYS A 266 8.64 -15.91 17.76
CA LYS A 266 7.19 -15.68 17.65
C LYS A 266 6.63 -16.43 16.45
N PHE A 267 5.52 -17.12 16.63
CA PHE A 267 4.82 -17.80 15.54
C PHE A 267 4.17 -16.76 14.60
N VAL A 268 4.41 -16.90 13.30
CA VAL A 268 3.80 -16.03 12.28
C VAL A 268 2.73 -16.81 11.53
N ASP A 269 3.11 -17.89 10.87
CA ASP A 269 2.18 -18.75 10.11
C ASP A 269 2.78 -20.14 9.89
N ALA A 270 1.97 -21.09 9.40
CA ALA A 270 2.52 -22.37 8.96
C ALA A 270 1.63 -23.08 7.93
N ASN A 271 2.28 -23.75 6.98
CA ASN A 271 1.64 -24.64 6.01
C ASN A 271 2.04 -26.10 6.27
N ASP A 272 1.75 -27.01 5.34
CA ASP A 272 2.07 -28.43 5.53
C ASP A 272 3.57 -28.76 5.45
N LEU A 273 4.37 -27.91 4.80
CA LEU A 273 5.81 -28.07 4.54
C LEU A 273 6.70 -27.32 5.56
N GLU A 274 6.31 -26.10 5.94
CA GLU A 274 7.14 -25.21 6.74
C GLU A 274 6.34 -24.35 7.73
N VAL A 275 7.07 -23.83 8.71
CA VAL A 275 6.63 -22.88 9.74
C VAL A 275 7.39 -21.58 9.55
N SER A 276 6.65 -20.47 9.47
CA SER A 276 7.21 -19.13 9.48
C SER A 276 7.26 -18.60 10.91
N VAL A 277 8.47 -18.29 11.38
CA VAL A 277 8.72 -17.76 12.74
C VAL A 277 9.52 -16.47 12.69
N LEU A 278 9.27 -15.54 13.62
CA LEU A 278 10.00 -14.29 13.73
C LEU A 278 10.95 -14.35 14.93
N LEU A 279 12.25 -14.17 14.66
CA LEU A 279 13.29 -14.07 15.68
C LEU A 279 13.42 -12.61 16.13
N LYS A 280 13.67 -12.38 17.41
CA LYS A 280 13.86 -11.03 17.98
C LYS A 280 14.92 -10.19 17.27
N SER A 281 15.98 -10.83 16.75
CA SER A 281 17.09 -10.16 16.07
C SER A 281 16.85 -9.88 14.58
N LYS A 282 15.71 -10.29 14.01
CA LYS A 282 15.41 -10.15 12.58
C LYS A 282 14.07 -9.44 12.37
N SER A 283 14.03 -8.58 11.36
CA SER A 283 12.81 -7.88 10.94
C SER A 283 11.89 -8.74 10.07
N ASN A 284 12.42 -9.77 9.41
CA ASN A 284 11.66 -10.63 8.49
C ASN A 284 11.44 -12.03 9.07
N PRO A 285 10.24 -12.63 8.89
CA PRO A 285 9.98 -14.01 9.25
C PRO A 285 10.92 -14.98 8.52
N LEU A 286 11.37 -15.99 9.25
CA LEU A 286 12.17 -17.09 8.75
C LEU A 286 11.27 -18.31 8.54
N SER A 287 11.25 -18.86 7.33
CA SER A 287 10.61 -20.13 7.04
C SER A 287 11.55 -21.30 7.38
N LEU A 288 11.06 -22.21 8.22
CA LEU A 288 11.79 -23.40 8.66
C LEU A 288 10.95 -24.67 8.39
N PRO A 289 11.56 -25.74 7.85
CA PRO A 289 10.86 -27.02 7.71
C PRO A 289 10.42 -27.58 9.06
N TRP A 290 9.23 -28.21 9.11
CA TRP A 290 8.75 -28.88 10.32
C TRP A 290 9.73 -29.93 10.87
N SER A 291 10.50 -30.57 9.98
CA SER A 291 11.48 -31.60 10.34
C SER A 291 12.68 -31.08 11.12
N LYS A 292 12.87 -29.75 11.23
CA LYS A 292 13.94 -29.18 12.05
C LYS A 292 13.61 -29.17 13.53
N PHE A 293 12.34 -29.29 13.90
CA PHE A 293 11.89 -29.15 15.28
C PHE A 293 11.74 -30.50 15.97
N ASP A 294 11.95 -30.51 17.29
CA ASP A 294 11.63 -31.68 18.10
C ASP A 294 10.12 -31.89 18.24
N SER A 295 9.71 -33.07 18.73
CA SER A 295 8.29 -33.43 18.84
C SER A 295 7.48 -32.46 19.71
N SER A 296 8.09 -31.93 20.78
CA SER A 296 7.45 -30.97 21.69
C SER A 296 7.15 -29.64 21.00
N SER A 297 8.15 -29.10 20.28
CA SER A 297 8.02 -27.85 19.54
C SER A 297 7.08 -27.99 18.37
N ILE A 298 7.09 -29.13 17.67
CA ILE A 298 6.11 -29.43 16.63
C ILE A 298 4.68 -29.43 17.21
N ALA A 299 4.45 -30.04 18.38
CA ALA A 299 3.13 -30.05 19.02
C ALA A 299 2.67 -28.63 19.39
N LYS A 300 3.58 -27.80 19.92
CA LYS A 300 3.30 -26.40 20.26
C LYS A 300 2.98 -25.55 19.03
N LEU A 301 3.80 -25.66 17.98
CA LEU A 301 3.60 -24.96 16.70
C LEU A 301 2.31 -25.40 16.00
N GLU A 302 1.98 -26.69 16.07
CA GLU A 302 0.69 -27.19 15.55
C GLU A 302 -0.49 -26.68 16.39
N ALA A 303 -0.35 -26.56 17.71
CA ALA A 303 -1.36 -25.91 18.56
C ALA A 303 -1.62 -24.48 18.08
N LEU A 304 -0.55 -23.70 17.91
CA LEU A 304 -0.59 -22.29 17.45
C LEU A 304 -1.23 -22.19 16.06
N ARG A 305 -0.86 -23.08 15.14
CA ARG A 305 -1.48 -23.17 13.82
C ARG A 305 -2.98 -23.45 13.92
N ARG A 306 -3.40 -24.46 14.69
CA ARG A 306 -4.82 -24.80 14.88
C ARG A 306 -5.61 -23.67 15.52
N LYS A 307 -5.05 -22.99 16.52
CA LYS A 307 -5.69 -21.83 17.17
C LYS A 307 -5.82 -20.67 16.18
N LYS A 308 -4.78 -20.35 15.43
CA LYS A 308 -4.82 -19.30 14.39
C LYS A 308 -5.85 -19.62 13.31
N SER A 309 -5.90 -20.86 12.81
CA SER A 309 -6.92 -21.31 11.85
C SER A 309 -8.33 -21.28 12.45
N SER A 310 -8.51 -21.72 13.69
CA SER A 310 -9.79 -21.64 14.41
C SER A 310 -10.27 -20.19 14.52
N MET A 311 -9.40 -19.25 14.89
CA MET A 311 -9.73 -17.82 14.92
C MET A 311 -10.06 -17.25 13.53
N ALA A 312 -9.35 -17.69 12.48
CA ALA A 312 -9.65 -17.27 11.11
C ALA A 312 -11.00 -17.83 10.60
N SER A 313 -11.42 -19.00 11.10
CA SER A 313 -12.67 -19.67 10.71
C SER A 313 -13.90 -19.25 11.53
N MET A 314 -13.70 -18.69 12.73
CA MET A 314 -14.81 -18.20 13.55
C MET A 314 -15.36 -16.92 12.93
N LYS A 315 -16.66 -16.91 12.59
CA LYS A 315 -17.39 -15.66 12.36
C LYS A 315 -17.10 -14.75 13.57
N PRO A 316 -16.65 -13.51 13.35
CA PRO A 316 -16.21 -12.67 14.45
C PRO A 316 -17.38 -12.47 15.41
N LYS A 317 -17.15 -12.70 16.71
CA LYS A 317 -18.20 -12.60 17.72
C LYS A 317 -18.74 -11.17 17.71
N ILE A 318 -20.04 -10.99 17.50
CA ILE A 318 -20.66 -9.67 17.58
C ILE A 318 -21.13 -9.43 19.02
N ILE A 319 -20.63 -8.35 19.63
CA ILE A 319 -21.13 -7.86 20.91
C ILE A 319 -22.28 -6.90 20.60
N PRO A 320 -23.49 -7.11 21.14
CA PRO A 320 -24.62 -6.23 20.90
C PRO A 320 -24.40 -4.85 21.51
N ALA A 321 -25.11 -3.85 20.99
CA ALA A 321 -25.06 -2.49 21.51
C ALA A 321 -25.53 -2.45 22.97
N LYS A 322 -24.87 -1.65 23.80
CA LYS A 322 -25.24 -1.48 25.22
C LYS A 322 -24.85 -0.10 25.72
N GLY A 323 -25.83 0.66 26.18
CA GLY A 323 -25.62 2.01 26.71
C GLY A 323 -24.93 2.90 25.68
N ASN A 324 -23.75 3.41 26.05
CA ASN A 324 -22.94 4.30 25.21
C ASN A 324 -22.00 3.59 24.23
N ARG A 325 -22.27 2.32 23.92
CA ARG A 325 -21.50 1.54 22.94
C ARG A 325 -22.40 0.97 21.86
N LEU A 326 -21.97 1.17 20.61
CA LEU A 326 -22.51 0.49 19.44
C LEU A 326 -22.20 -1.01 19.50
N SER A 327 -22.96 -1.81 18.76
CA SER A 327 -22.59 -3.19 18.46
C SER A 327 -21.24 -3.21 17.75
N HIS A 328 -20.42 -4.23 18.00
CA HIS A 328 -19.05 -4.26 17.47
C HIS A 328 -18.51 -5.67 17.41
N TYR A 329 -17.46 -5.85 16.61
CA TYR A 329 -16.67 -7.06 16.64
C TYR A 329 -15.99 -7.19 18.01
N GLY A 330 -16.27 -8.28 18.73
CA GLY A 330 -15.71 -8.60 20.03
C GLY A 330 -14.41 -9.41 19.95
N THR A 331 -14.08 -9.97 18.79
CA THR A 331 -12.88 -10.78 18.54
C THR A 331 -12.28 -10.49 17.17
N GLY A 332 -11.04 -10.95 16.97
CA GLY A 332 -10.32 -10.84 15.70
C GLY A 332 -9.67 -9.47 15.45
N LYS A 333 -9.21 -9.26 14.22
CA LYS A 333 -8.50 -8.05 13.75
C LYS A 333 -9.27 -6.75 14.01
N TYR A 334 -10.59 -6.79 13.93
CA TYR A 334 -11.45 -5.62 14.03
C TYR A 334 -12.09 -5.42 15.41
N LYS A 335 -11.55 -6.08 16.44
CA LYS A 335 -12.04 -5.97 17.80
C LYS A 335 -12.23 -4.50 18.21
N ASP A 336 -13.34 -4.24 18.91
CA ASP A 336 -13.77 -2.92 19.41
C ASP A 336 -14.28 -1.94 18.33
N TYR A 337 -14.39 -2.37 17.06
CA TYR A 337 -14.92 -1.57 15.97
C TYR A 337 -16.29 -2.06 15.49
N ASN A 338 -17.13 -1.11 15.10
CA ASN A 338 -18.43 -1.37 14.48
C ASN A 338 -18.26 -1.46 12.95
N THR A 339 -17.85 -0.37 12.32
CA THR A 339 -17.71 -0.30 10.87
C THR A 339 -16.24 -0.19 10.52
N ILE A 340 -15.79 -0.93 9.51
CA ILE A 340 -14.44 -0.88 8.98
C ILE A 340 -14.55 -0.68 7.48
N PHE A 341 -13.66 0.14 6.94
CA PHE A 341 -13.45 0.30 5.52
C PHE A 341 -11.97 0.04 5.25
N GLU A 342 -11.66 -1.15 4.76
CA GLU A 342 -10.30 -1.56 4.47
C GLU A 342 -9.95 -1.28 3.01
N GLY A 343 -8.97 -0.40 2.80
CA GLY A 343 -8.36 -0.18 1.49
C GLY A 343 -6.94 -0.74 1.44
N ASP A 344 -6.36 -0.78 0.25
CA ASP A 344 -5.04 -1.38 -0.02
C ASP A 344 -3.89 -0.80 0.82
N SER A 345 -4.03 0.42 1.34
CA SER A 345 -2.94 1.13 2.01
C SER A 345 -3.34 1.96 3.22
N TYR A 346 -4.64 2.02 3.51
CA TYR A 346 -5.14 2.65 4.71
C TYR A 346 -6.48 2.00 5.09
N THR A 347 -6.80 2.01 6.37
CA THR A 347 -8.07 1.51 6.90
C THR A 347 -8.75 2.60 7.71
N ILE A 348 -10.04 2.79 7.47
CA ILE A 348 -10.89 3.69 8.25
C ILE A 348 -11.77 2.81 9.14
N ALA A 349 -11.95 3.18 10.41
CA ALA A 349 -12.78 2.40 11.32
C ALA A 349 -13.58 3.27 12.29
N LEU A 350 -14.86 2.95 12.46
CA LEU A 350 -15.77 3.49 13.47
C LEU A 350 -15.63 2.68 14.76
N PRO A 351 -15.04 3.23 15.84
CA PRO A 351 -14.95 2.53 17.11
C PRO A 351 -16.34 2.34 17.73
N SER A 352 -16.47 1.33 18.60
CA SER A 352 -17.69 1.03 19.36
C SER A 352 -18.21 2.20 20.20
N SER A 353 -17.36 3.18 20.55
CA SER A 353 -17.76 4.41 21.22
C SER A 353 -18.62 5.35 20.36
N GLY A 354 -18.70 5.14 19.05
CA GLY A 354 -19.43 6.03 18.12
C GLY A 354 -18.88 7.46 18.06
N SER A 355 -17.66 7.70 18.54
CA SER A 355 -17.09 9.04 18.70
C SER A 355 -16.60 9.69 17.40
N GLY A 356 -16.59 8.95 16.28
CA GLY A 356 -16.03 9.39 15.00
C GLY A 356 -15.33 8.27 14.24
N LEU A 357 -14.27 8.57 13.53
CA LEU A 357 -13.47 7.62 12.75
C LEU A 357 -12.00 7.63 13.16
N HIS A 358 -11.39 6.45 13.13
CA HIS A 358 -9.94 6.25 13.21
C HIS A 358 -9.41 5.96 11.81
N VAL A 359 -8.33 6.64 11.42
CA VAL A 359 -7.62 6.38 10.16
C VAL A 359 -6.26 5.77 10.47
N TRP A 360 -6.09 4.57 9.96
CA TRP A 360 -4.89 3.76 10.05
C TRP A 360 -4.21 3.76 8.69
N ILE A 361 -2.91 4.00 8.64
CA ILE A 361 -2.13 3.82 7.41
C ILE A 361 -1.41 2.48 7.48
N ASN A 362 -1.26 1.81 6.34
CA ASN A 362 -0.43 0.62 6.20
C ASN A 362 0.76 0.95 5.30
N PRO A 363 1.96 1.20 5.87
CA PRO A 363 3.13 1.61 5.09
C PRO A 363 3.74 0.49 4.23
N GLY A 364 3.38 -0.77 4.50
CA GLY A 364 4.22 -1.93 4.18
C GLY A 364 5.15 -2.30 5.35
N ALA A 365 5.50 -3.58 5.46
CA ALA A 365 6.29 -4.12 6.59
C ALA A 365 7.70 -3.52 6.68
N ASP A 366 8.27 -3.12 5.55
CA ASP A 366 9.58 -2.49 5.37
C ASP A 366 9.68 -1.06 5.90
N LYS A 367 8.52 -0.40 6.10
CA LYS A 367 8.45 1.03 6.47
C LYS A 367 7.86 1.27 7.85
N LEU A 368 7.59 0.20 8.62
CA LEU A 368 7.14 0.31 10.00
C LEU A 368 8.31 0.74 10.91
N PRO A 369 8.15 1.78 11.74
CA PRO A 369 9.15 2.10 12.74
C PRO A 369 9.29 0.92 13.72
N GLU A 370 10.52 0.58 14.11
CA GLU A 370 10.85 -0.50 15.06
C GLU A 370 10.09 -0.36 16.41
N SER A 371 9.70 0.86 16.76
CA SER A 371 8.93 1.20 17.97
C SER A 371 7.40 1.14 17.80
N ALA A 372 6.89 0.91 16.59
CA ALA A 372 5.46 0.83 16.33
C ALA A 372 4.88 -0.43 16.97
N LYS A 373 3.91 -0.27 17.88
CA LYS A 373 3.09 -1.39 18.32
C LYS A 373 2.37 -1.95 17.10
N ALA A 374 2.64 -3.22 16.78
CA ALA A 374 1.92 -3.95 15.77
C ALA A 374 0.43 -3.93 16.12
N ASN A 375 -0.36 -3.22 15.32
CA ASN A 375 -1.81 -3.33 15.32
C ASN A 375 -2.19 -3.97 13.99
N PRO A 376 -3.05 -5.00 13.97
CA PRO A 376 -3.39 -5.72 12.75
C PRO A 376 -4.10 -4.84 11.71
N VAL A 377 -4.57 -3.64 12.09
CA VAL A 377 -5.23 -2.64 11.23
C VAL A 377 -4.23 -1.58 10.70
N GLY A 378 -3.00 -1.53 11.23
CA GLY A 378 -1.92 -0.64 10.75
C GLY A 378 -1.46 0.37 11.79
N LEU A 379 -1.00 1.55 11.35
CA LEU A 379 -0.57 2.66 12.21
C LEU A 379 -1.62 3.76 12.28
N ARG A 380 -2.19 4.01 13.47
CA ARG A 380 -3.18 5.09 13.64
C ARG A 380 -2.53 6.44 13.47
N ARG A 381 -2.90 7.17 12.42
CA ARG A 381 -2.37 8.51 12.11
C ARG A 381 -3.37 9.62 12.33
N MET A 382 -4.66 9.32 12.25
CA MET A 382 -5.69 10.32 12.40
C MET A 382 -6.86 9.80 13.21
N THR A 383 -7.43 10.67 14.04
CA THR A 383 -8.76 10.49 14.59
C THR A 383 -9.58 11.70 14.20
N ILE A 384 -10.76 11.48 13.62
CA ILE A 384 -11.72 12.52 13.31
C ILE A 384 -12.96 12.22 14.13
N GLY A 385 -13.45 13.16 14.93
CA GLY A 385 -14.55 12.85 15.83
C GLY A 385 -15.42 14.04 16.20
N PHE A 386 -16.62 13.71 16.65
CA PHE A 386 -17.58 14.69 17.14
C PHE A 386 -17.28 15.00 18.60
N SER A 387 -17.23 16.28 18.94
CA SER A 387 -16.97 16.75 20.28
C SER A 387 -18.07 17.72 20.67
N SER A 388 -18.97 17.25 21.53
CA SER A 388 -19.99 18.09 22.16
C SER A 388 -19.46 18.55 23.51
N ILE A 389 -19.31 19.85 23.67
CA ILE A 389 -18.66 20.47 24.84
C ILE A 389 -19.54 21.55 25.46
N PHE A 390 -19.42 21.70 26.77
CA PHE A 390 -20.03 22.78 27.53
C PHE A 390 -18.98 23.46 28.41
N THR A 391 -19.27 24.69 28.83
CA THR A 391 -18.44 25.39 29.82
C THR A 391 -19.04 25.21 31.20
N ASP A 392 -18.40 24.39 32.00
CA ASP A 392 -18.72 24.23 33.41
C ASP A 392 -18.27 25.48 34.17
N ARG A 393 -19.25 26.18 34.75
CA ARG A 393 -19.08 27.40 35.54
C ARG A 393 -19.43 27.18 37.02
N THR A 394 -19.52 25.94 37.49
CA THR A 394 -19.78 25.63 38.90
C THR A 394 -18.77 26.29 39.84
N ASN A 395 -17.51 26.38 39.43
CA ASN A 395 -16.49 27.19 40.09
C ASN A 395 -16.21 28.47 39.27
N PRO A 396 -16.68 29.65 39.71
CA PRO A 396 -16.49 30.91 38.98
C PRO A 396 -15.02 31.29 38.82
N LYS A 397 -14.16 30.93 39.79
CA LYS A 397 -12.72 31.20 39.76
C LYS A 397 -11.97 30.29 38.77
N ARG A 398 -12.59 29.18 38.33
CA ARG A 398 -11.97 28.21 37.42
C ARG A 398 -12.99 27.56 36.51
N THR A 399 -13.40 28.29 35.47
CA THR A 399 -14.25 27.73 34.40
C THR A 399 -13.52 26.60 33.68
N ARG A 400 -14.23 25.51 33.36
CA ARG A 400 -13.64 24.34 32.69
C ARG A 400 -14.46 23.96 31.46
N LYS A 401 -13.79 23.71 30.34
CA LYS A 401 -14.44 23.06 29.19
C LYS A 401 -14.55 21.56 29.47
N ARG A 402 -15.76 21.01 29.38
CA ARG A 402 -16.03 19.57 29.56
C ARG A 402 -16.76 19.02 28.35
N SER A 403 -16.57 17.73 28.07
CA SER A 403 -17.35 17.01 27.06
C SER A 403 -18.68 16.55 27.66
N ARG A 404 -19.76 16.66 26.88
CA ARG A 404 -21.04 15.99 27.18
C ARG A 404 -20.89 14.50 26.93
N LYS A 405 -21.15 13.69 27.96
CA LYS A 405 -21.08 12.23 27.84
C LYS A 405 -22.30 11.70 27.10
N ILE A 406 -22.08 10.80 26.14
CA ILE A 406 -23.13 9.99 25.52
C ILE A 406 -23.54 8.91 26.52
N THR A 407 -24.84 8.74 26.74
CA THR A 407 -25.41 7.72 27.63
C THR A 407 -26.05 6.58 26.85
N SER A 408 -26.62 6.86 25.68
CA SER A 408 -27.30 5.89 24.84
C SER A 408 -27.26 6.27 23.36
N PHE A 409 -27.39 5.27 22.50
CA PHE A 409 -27.71 5.41 21.07
C PHE A 409 -29.15 4.96 20.84
N ASP A 410 -29.90 5.69 20.00
CA ASP A 410 -31.28 5.30 19.68
C ASP A 410 -31.31 4.05 18.79
N SER A 411 -30.33 3.94 17.89
CA SER A 411 -30.06 2.74 17.11
C SER A 411 -28.56 2.56 16.93
N SER A 412 -28.12 1.30 16.90
CA SER A 412 -26.75 0.95 16.55
C SER A 412 -26.76 0.22 15.21
N PRO A 413 -26.01 0.68 14.20
CA PRO A 413 -25.87 -0.09 12.97
C PRO A 413 -25.16 -1.42 13.25
N GLU A 414 -25.50 -2.48 12.51
CA GLU A 414 -24.76 -3.75 12.61
C GLU A 414 -23.30 -3.58 12.18
N PRO A 415 -22.34 -4.32 12.77
CA PRO A 415 -20.96 -4.26 12.33
C PRO A 415 -20.82 -4.59 10.84
N SER A 416 -19.99 -3.83 10.11
CA SER A 416 -19.91 -3.94 8.65
C SER A 416 -18.51 -3.62 8.12
N LEU A 417 -18.18 -4.21 6.97
CA LEU A 417 -16.98 -3.93 6.20
C LEU A 417 -17.24 -3.01 4.99
N ASP A 418 -18.51 -2.74 4.67
CA ASP A 418 -18.93 -2.13 3.40
C ASP A 418 -19.90 -0.95 3.57
N ARG A 419 -19.89 -0.29 4.74
CA ARG A 419 -20.79 0.85 5.00
C ARG A 419 -20.12 2.17 4.65
N ASP A 420 -20.73 2.88 3.70
CA ASP A 420 -20.30 4.20 3.21
C ASP A 420 -20.98 5.36 3.95
N LYS A 421 -22.22 5.19 4.40
CA LYS A 421 -22.99 6.22 5.12
C LYS A 421 -23.34 5.77 6.52
N ILE A 422 -23.06 6.62 7.50
CA ILE A 422 -23.31 6.35 8.91
C ILE A 422 -24.01 7.56 9.52
N THR A 423 -25.19 7.33 10.09
CA THR A 423 -25.89 8.29 10.94
C THR A 423 -26.04 7.67 12.32
N LEU A 424 -25.54 8.35 13.36
CA LEU A 424 -25.67 7.95 14.74
C LEU A 424 -26.51 8.98 15.48
N THR A 425 -27.55 8.53 16.17
CA THR A 425 -28.37 9.37 17.04
C THR A 425 -28.42 8.81 18.45
N GLY A 426 -28.69 9.66 19.42
CA GLY A 426 -28.77 9.23 20.81
C GLY A 426 -28.89 10.38 21.79
N LYS A 427 -28.62 10.08 23.06
CA LYS A 427 -28.79 11.00 24.18
C LYS A 427 -27.49 11.26 24.94
N TYR A 428 -27.39 12.47 25.48
CA TYR A 428 -26.35 12.89 26.40
C TYR A 428 -26.79 12.72 27.87
N GLU A 429 -25.84 12.87 28.79
CA GLU A 429 -26.08 12.82 30.24
C GLU A 429 -27.04 13.91 30.76
N ASN A 430 -27.19 15.02 30.06
CA ASN A 430 -28.16 16.07 30.38
C ASN A 430 -29.54 15.84 29.74
N GLY A 431 -29.75 14.72 29.04
CA GLY A 431 -31.00 14.44 28.31
C GLY A 431 -31.09 15.11 26.94
N GLY A 432 -30.08 15.91 26.53
CA GLY A 432 -29.99 16.45 25.18
C GLY A 432 -29.77 15.34 24.14
N THR A 433 -30.07 15.63 22.88
CA THR A 433 -29.96 14.68 21.75
C THR A 433 -28.86 15.09 20.78
N PHE A 434 -28.38 14.11 20.02
CA PHE A 434 -27.41 14.34 18.95
C PHE A 434 -27.72 13.55 17.69
N GLU A 435 -27.20 14.06 16.58
CA GLU A 435 -27.18 13.44 15.26
C GLU A 435 -25.78 13.66 14.69
N TYR A 436 -25.03 12.57 14.52
CA TYR A 436 -23.69 12.57 13.96
C TYR A 436 -23.71 11.83 12.62
N ASN A 437 -23.23 12.50 11.58
CA ASN A 437 -23.27 11.95 10.24
C ASN A 437 -21.87 11.88 9.64
N MET A 438 -21.57 10.73 9.06
CA MET A 438 -20.31 10.43 8.39
C MET A 438 -20.59 9.82 7.03
N GLU A 439 -19.90 10.31 6.01
CA GLU A 439 -19.83 9.65 4.70
C GLU A 439 -18.38 9.25 4.45
N ILE A 440 -18.16 8.01 4.03
CA ILE A 440 -16.86 7.41 3.77
C ILE A 440 -16.88 6.87 2.35
N ASN A 441 -15.94 7.37 1.54
CA ASN A 441 -15.66 6.87 0.20
C ASN A 441 -14.18 6.47 0.12
N ARG A 442 -13.82 5.74 -0.94
CA ARG A 442 -12.45 5.28 -1.23
C ARG A 442 -11.34 6.32 -1.17
N ASN A 443 -11.65 7.62 -1.27
CA ASN A 443 -10.67 8.71 -1.26
C ASN A 443 -11.11 9.89 -0.38
N SER A 444 -12.22 9.80 0.36
CA SER A 444 -12.70 10.95 1.13
C SER A 444 -13.63 10.57 2.27
N MET A 445 -13.62 11.37 3.33
CA MET A 445 -14.57 11.33 4.43
C MET A 445 -15.25 12.70 4.57
N GLN A 446 -16.54 12.73 4.92
CA GLN A 446 -17.28 13.94 5.25
C GLN A 446 -17.97 13.83 6.61
N PHE A 447 -18.02 14.94 7.35
CA PHE A 447 -18.54 14.98 8.71
C PHE A 447 -19.44 16.19 8.93
N TRP A 448 -20.64 15.95 9.43
CA TRP A 448 -21.57 17.00 9.85
C TRP A 448 -22.40 16.51 11.05
N SER A 449 -22.95 17.45 11.82
CA SER A 449 -23.65 17.10 13.06
C SER A 449 -24.71 18.11 13.44
N ARG A 450 -25.66 17.66 14.26
CA ARG A 450 -26.64 18.51 14.92
C ARG A 450 -26.82 18.02 16.35
N ILE A 451 -26.96 18.96 17.29
CA ILE A 451 -27.27 18.66 18.69
C ILE A 451 -28.43 19.51 19.16
N LYS A 452 -29.12 19.06 20.20
CA LYS A 452 -30.19 19.79 20.86
C LYS A 452 -30.12 19.56 22.36
N ASP A 453 -29.99 20.63 23.13
CA ASP A 453 -30.11 20.56 24.59
C ASP A 453 -31.58 20.55 25.03
N PRO A 454 -31.89 20.04 26.23
CA PRO A 454 -33.20 20.22 26.82
C PRO A 454 -33.48 21.70 27.10
N ALA A 455 -34.77 22.05 27.22
CA ALA A 455 -35.18 23.39 27.62
C ALA A 455 -34.61 23.73 29.01
N GLY A 456 -34.07 24.94 29.16
CA GLY A 456 -33.50 25.40 30.44
C GLY A 456 -32.11 24.84 30.78
N GLU A 457 -31.40 24.23 29.83
CA GLU A 457 -30.02 23.75 30.07
C GLU A 457 -29.11 24.87 30.61
N LYS A 458 -28.61 24.66 31.83
CA LYS A 458 -27.77 25.64 32.54
C LYS A 458 -26.45 25.91 31.83
N TRP A 459 -25.88 24.91 31.17
CA TRP A 459 -24.60 25.02 30.48
C TRP A 459 -24.76 24.64 29.00
N PRO A 460 -25.11 25.58 28.10
CA PRO A 460 -25.35 25.27 26.71
C PRO A 460 -24.21 24.48 26.06
N THR A 461 -24.58 23.42 25.36
CA THR A 461 -23.69 22.53 24.64
C THR A 461 -23.39 23.11 23.26
N SER A 462 -22.14 22.96 22.84
CA SER A 462 -21.67 23.28 21.49
C SER A 462 -21.06 22.04 20.86
N THR A 463 -21.30 21.83 19.56
CA THR A 463 -20.72 20.74 18.79
C THR A 463 -19.58 21.24 17.90
N ARG A 464 -18.60 20.37 17.67
CA ARG A 464 -17.52 20.58 16.71
C ARG A 464 -17.03 19.25 16.16
N VAL A 465 -16.46 19.27 14.97
CA VAL A 465 -15.68 18.16 14.42
C VAL A 465 -14.21 18.40 14.74
N GLY A 466 -13.63 17.54 15.58
CA GLY A 466 -12.21 17.55 15.91
C GLY A 466 -11.42 16.63 14.99
N VAL A 467 -10.23 17.06 14.55
CA VAL A 467 -9.27 16.20 13.85
C VAL A 467 -7.97 16.17 14.64
N SER A 468 -7.56 15.00 15.11
CA SER A 468 -6.27 14.80 15.78
C SER A 468 -5.35 14.03 14.85
N MET A 469 -4.27 14.68 14.44
CA MET A 469 -3.13 14.04 13.78
C MET A 469 -2.22 13.50 14.88
N HIS A 470 -2.07 12.18 14.98
CA HIS A 470 -1.32 11.55 16.05
C HIS A 470 0.18 11.70 15.86
N GLY A 471 0.89 11.80 16.98
CA GLY A 471 2.35 11.86 16.99
C GLY A 471 2.99 10.65 16.32
N ILE A 472 4.11 10.91 15.64
CA ILE A 472 4.67 9.94 14.70
C ILE A 472 5.53 8.86 15.38
N ILE A 473 6.17 9.24 16.48
CA ILE A 473 7.17 8.44 17.19
C ILE A 473 6.72 8.24 18.64
N PRO A 474 6.52 6.98 19.08
CA PRO A 474 6.29 6.65 20.47
C PRO A 474 7.48 7.07 21.36
N ASN A 475 7.21 7.53 22.58
CA ASN A 475 8.25 7.92 23.56
C ASN A 475 9.26 8.97 23.07
N VAL A 476 8.85 9.84 22.13
CA VAL A 476 9.77 10.82 21.50
C VAL A 476 10.52 11.73 22.48
N LYS A 477 9.97 11.93 23.68
CA LYS A 477 10.62 12.72 24.74
C LYS A 477 11.97 12.14 25.17
N ASN A 478 12.18 10.83 24.99
CA ASN A 478 13.36 10.10 25.44
C ASN A 478 14.30 9.71 24.28
N LEU A 479 14.02 10.16 23.05
CA LEU A 479 14.82 9.82 21.87
C LEU A 479 15.68 11.00 21.42
N PRO A 480 16.97 10.78 21.09
CA PRO A 480 17.79 11.82 20.50
C PRO A 480 17.32 12.14 19.07
N MET A 481 17.50 13.40 18.64
CA MET A 481 17.05 13.87 17.33
C MET A 481 17.64 13.07 16.15
N SER A 482 18.85 12.51 16.31
CA SER A 482 19.48 11.63 15.33
C SER A 482 18.68 10.35 15.03
N LYS A 483 17.93 9.82 16.01
CA LYS A 483 17.03 8.66 15.84
C LYS A 483 15.64 9.07 15.35
N ILE A 484 15.27 10.34 15.53
CA ILE A 484 13.97 10.91 15.13
C ILE A 484 13.97 11.27 13.64
N LYS A 485 15.01 11.97 13.17
CA LYS A 485 15.09 12.51 11.79
C LYS A 485 14.78 11.47 10.70
N PRO A 486 15.34 10.24 10.73
CA PRO A 486 15.03 9.24 9.71
C PRO A 486 13.55 8.81 9.68
N GLN A 487 12.83 8.90 10.80
CA GLN A 487 11.44 8.47 10.93
C GLN A 487 10.43 9.55 10.51
N ILE A 488 10.82 10.83 10.60
CA ILE A 488 9.97 11.96 10.17
C ILE A 488 10.26 12.41 8.74
N GLY A 489 11.45 12.09 8.20
CA GLY A 489 11.85 12.41 6.84
C GLY A 489 11.53 13.86 6.43
N ASP A 490 10.92 14.00 5.26
CA ASP A 490 10.49 15.25 4.63
C ASP A 490 9.10 15.75 5.10
N GLY A 491 8.54 15.11 6.13
CA GLY A 491 7.19 15.37 6.62
C GLY A 491 6.92 16.81 7.00
N ALA A 492 5.76 17.31 6.59
CA ALA A 492 5.30 18.63 6.99
C ALA A 492 3.78 18.70 7.03
N PHE A 493 3.27 19.59 7.88
CA PHE A 493 1.92 20.11 7.72
C PHE A 493 1.95 21.40 6.93
N TYR A 494 0.92 21.61 6.11
CA TYR A 494 0.72 22.85 5.39
C TYR A 494 -0.61 23.45 5.80
N MET A 495 -0.54 24.64 6.38
CA MET A 495 -1.70 25.38 6.86
C MET A 495 -2.03 26.45 5.85
N THR A 496 -3.29 26.53 5.43
CA THR A 496 -3.77 27.59 4.54
C THR A 496 -4.70 28.49 5.34
N PRO A 497 -4.23 29.65 5.83
CA PRO A 497 -5.08 30.61 6.53
C PRO A 497 -6.24 31.11 5.65
N THR A 498 -7.32 31.61 6.27
CA THR A 498 -8.36 32.33 5.52
C THR A 498 -7.82 33.60 4.87
N GLU A 499 -6.89 34.26 5.55
CA GLU A 499 -6.22 35.48 5.13
C GLU A 499 -4.70 35.30 5.27
N GLY A 500 -3.96 35.64 4.22
CA GLY A 500 -2.50 35.53 4.19
C GLY A 500 -1.97 34.33 3.40
N LYS A 501 -0.66 34.12 3.49
CA LYS A 501 0.05 33.09 2.72
C LYS A 501 -0.03 31.72 3.39
N ARG A 502 0.07 30.68 2.58
CA ARG A 502 0.20 29.28 3.03
C ARG A 502 1.47 29.11 3.87
N ILE A 503 1.34 28.41 4.99
CA ILE A 503 2.40 28.22 5.99
C ILE A 503 2.83 26.74 5.97
N LYS A 504 4.13 26.49 5.77
CA LYS A 504 4.73 25.15 5.94
C LYS A 504 5.19 24.99 7.39
N LEU A 505 4.85 23.85 7.98
CA LEU A 505 5.26 23.43 9.32
C LEU A 505 6.07 22.13 9.19
N PRO A 506 7.38 22.22 8.91
CA PRO A 506 8.26 21.07 8.80
C PRO A 506 8.38 20.34 10.14
N PHE A 507 8.47 19.02 10.09
CA PHE A 507 8.55 18.19 11.30
C PHE A 507 9.83 18.41 12.09
N GLU A 508 10.95 18.64 11.42
CA GLU A 508 12.25 18.83 12.06
C GLU A 508 12.41 20.16 12.82
N LYS A 509 11.54 21.16 12.57
CA LYS A 509 11.66 22.49 13.20
C LYS A 509 10.80 22.59 14.46
N LYS A 510 11.33 23.21 15.51
CA LYS A 510 10.54 23.49 16.72
C LYS A 510 9.51 24.56 16.42
N TRP A 511 8.38 24.53 17.14
CA TRP A 511 7.35 25.56 17.04
C TRP A 511 7.89 26.98 17.26
N VAL A 512 8.85 27.15 18.17
CA VAL A 512 9.46 28.45 18.49
C VAL A 512 10.33 28.99 17.36
N ASP A 513 10.95 28.11 16.58
CA ASP A 513 11.86 28.50 15.49
C ASP A 513 11.10 28.91 14.21
N LEU A 514 9.81 28.56 14.12
CA LEU A 514 8.97 28.87 12.96
C LEU A 514 8.48 30.33 12.92
N LYS A 515 8.64 31.09 14.02
CA LYS A 515 8.28 32.52 14.12
C LYS A 515 6.90 32.84 13.51
N LEU A 516 5.89 32.03 13.83
CA LEU A 516 4.54 32.17 13.28
C LEU A 516 3.87 33.45 13.78
N PRO A 517 3.23 34.25 12.90
CA PRO A 517 2.47 35.42 13.34
C PRO A 517 1.36 35.02 14.31
N ARG A 518 1.10 35.88 15.31
CA ARG A 518 0.02 35.65 16.27
C ARG A 518 -1.31 35.55 15.54
N GLY A 519 -2.07 34.48 15.80
CA GLY A 519 -3.36 34.25 15.15
C GLY A 519 -3.29 33.65 13.74
N ALA A 520 -2.10 33.44 13.15
CA ALA A 520 -1.98 32.89 11.78
C ALA A 520 -2.65 31.52 11.57
N LEU A 521 -2.92 30.78 12.66
CA LEU A 521 -3.54 29.47 12.64
C LEU A 521 -4.92 29.42 13.32
N SER A 522 -5.54 30.57 13.61
CA SER A 522 -6.85 30.63 14.28
C SER A 522 -8.04 30.42 13.33
N SER A 523 -7.84 30.62 12.03
CA SER A 523 -8.86 30.47 10.99
C SER A 523 -8.21 30.00 9.68
N LEU A 524 -8.57 28.79 9.24
CA LEU A 524 -7.93 28.07 8.13
C LEU A 524 -8.97 27.72 7.05
N LYS A 525 -8.58 27.84 5.78
CA LYS A 525 -9.28 27.26 4.62
C LYS A 525 -9.03 25.76 4.48
N GLY A 526 -7.89 25.30 4.96
CA GLY A 526 -7.55 23.87 4.91
C GLY A 526 -6.18 23.56 5.47
N VAL A 527 -5.96 22.27 5.73
CA VAL A 527 -4.72 21.71 6.26
C VAL A 527 -4.34 20.51 5.41
N GLU A 528 -3.08 20.46 4.98
CA GLU A 528 -2.55 19.29 4.29
C GLU A 528 -1.44 18.61 5.12
N ALA A 529 -1.44 17.28 5.14
CA ALA A 529 -0.37 16.47 5.70
C ALA A 529 0.21 15.59 4.59
N MET A 530 1.51 15.69 4.37
CA MET A 530 2.24 14.96 3.32
C MET A 530 3.70 14.74 3.71
N GLY A 531 4.40 13.91 2.93
CA GLY A 531 5.76 13.47 3.23
C GLY A 531 5.78 12.35 4.27
N THR A 532 6.98 11.88 4.63
CA THR A 532 7.14 10.86 5.66
C THR A 532 6.55 11.35 7.00
N PRO A 533 5.75 10.56 7.74
CA PRO A 533 5.39 9.16 7.57
C PRO A 533 3.97 8.99 7.00
N TYR A 534 3.46 9.95 6.25
CA TYR A 534 2.27 9.77 5.44
C TYR A 534 2.63 9.08 4.11
N TYR A 535 3.92 8.90 3.83
CA TYR A 535 4.48 8.14 2.70
C TYR A 535 3.92 8.65 1.38
N GLN A 536 3.28 7.78 0.59
CA GLN A 536 2.63 8.13 -0.66
C GLN A 536 1.27 8.83 -0.47
N PHE A 537 0.82 9.11 0.77
CA PHE A 537 -0.47 9.75 1.02
C PHE A 537 -0.33 11.23 1.32
N LYS A 538 -1.23 11.99 0.71
CA LYS A 538 -1.55 13.35 1.10
C LYS A 538 -2.96 13.38 1.66
N PHE A 539 -3.08 13.84 2.91
CA PHE A 539 -4.36 14.13 3.55
C PHE A 539 -4.67 15.61 3.38
N ASN A 540 -5.83 15.95 2.85
CA ASN A 540 -6.35 17.31 2.76
C ASN A 540 -7.60 17.43 3.63
N ILE A 541 -7.52 18.23 4.68
CA ILE A 541 -8.60 18.51 5.63
C ILE A 541 -9.10 19.92 5.34
N SER A 542 -10.27 20.04 4.74
CA SER A 542 -10.87 21.33 4.39
C SER A 542 -12.39 21.25 4.46
N PRO A 543 -13.08 22.31 4.90
CA PRO A 543 -14.53 22.34 4.86
C PRO A 543 -15.03 22.54 3.43
N ASN A 544 -16.23 22.05 3.13
CA ASN A 544 -16.90 22.31 1.86
C ASN A 544 -17.11 23.83 1.62
N ASN A 545 -17.29 24.58 2.71
CA ASN A 545 -17.40 26.04 2.70
C ASN A 545 -16.92 26.62 4.06
N THR A 546 -16.25 27.77 4.03
CA THR A 546 -15.75 28.47 5.23
C THR A 546 -16.71 29.51 5.79
N LYS A 547 -17.80 29.86 5.08
CA LYS A 547 -18.76 30.89 5.52
C LYS A 547 -19.41 30.52 6.87
N ASP A 548 -19.31 31.44 7.83
CA ASP A 548 -19.75 31.31 9.24
C ASP A 548 -19.21 30.07 9.98
N MET A 549 -18.13 29.50 9.46
CA MET A 549 -17.45 28.35 10.05
C MET A 549 -16.02 28.75 10.43
N ASN A 550 -15.45 28.05 11.40
CA ASN A 550 -14.06 28.21 11.77
C ASN A 550 -13.38 26.85 11.80
N LEU A 551 -12.31 26.70 11.03
CA LEU A 551 -11.33 25.61 11.18
C LEU A 551 -10.10 26.22 11.86
N GLU A 552 -9.88 25.87 13.12
CA GLU A 552 -8.76 26.38 13.89
C GLU A 552 -7.79 25.27 14.27
N TYR A 553 -6.55 25.66 14.46
CA TYR A 553 -5.52 24.80 15.04
C TYR A 553 -5.42 25.01 16.55
N GLY A 554 -5.37 23.91 17.29
CA GLY A 554 -5.04 23.86 18.70
C GLY A 554 -3.65 23.25 18.94
N LYS A 555 -2.77 24.00 19.61
CA LYS A 555 -1.49 23.47 20.10
C LYS A 555 -1.72 22.63 21.36
N GLY A 556 -1.18 21.42 21.40
CA GLY A 556 -1.07 20.67 22.65
C GLY A 556 -0.08 21.36 23.59
N TYR A 557 -0.46 21.57 24.86
CA TYR A 557 0.34 22.30 25.87
C TYR A 557 1.78 21.78 26.06
N ALA A 558 2.10 20.56 25.60
CA ALA A 558 3.40 19.92 25.76
C ALA A 558 4.17 19.63 24.45
N SER A 559 3.70 20.13 23.29
CA SER A 559 4.33 19.87 21.99
C SER A 559 5.43 20.89 21.66
N VAL A 560 6.64 20.40 21.41
CA VAL A 560 7.85 21.14 20.99
C VAL A 560 7.99 21.16 19.46
N PHE A 561 7.62 20.08 18.77
CA PHE A 561 7.71 19.91 17.33
C PHE A 561 6.34 19.60 16.70
N PRO A 562 6.13 19.90 15.40
CA PRO A 562 4.89 19.53 14.70
C PRO A 562 4.65 18.02 14.61
N PHE A 563 5.69 17.19 14.43
CA PHE A 563 5.52 15.72 14.30
C PHE A 563 4.92 15.06 15.54
N GLN A 564 4.91 15.75 16.69
CA GLN A 564 4.33 15.25 17.94
C GLN A 564 2.79 15.24 17.90
N GLY A 565 2.22 15.75 16.81
CA GLY A 565 0.79 15.75 16.56
C GLY A 565 0.20 17.15 16.66
N ILE A 566 -0.90 17.33 15.95
CA ILE A 566 -1.69 18.56 15.94
C ILE A 566 -3.16 18.21 16.16
N SER A 567 -3.92 19.15 16.73
CA SER A 567 -5.37 19.03 16.79
C SER A 567 -6.01 20.19 16.06
N LEU A 568 -7.04 19.90 15.28
CA LEU A 568 -7.89 20.86 14.60
C LEU A 568 -9.28 20.81 15.20
N ALA A 569 -9.95 21.96 15.26
CA ALA A 569 -11.33 22.05 15.66
C ALA A 569 -12.12 22.79 14.57
N TYR A 570 -13.22 22.17 14.14
CA TYR A 570 -14.11 22.72 13.13
C TYR A 570 -15.52 22.92 13.68
N TYR A 571 -16.01 24.16 13.68
CA TYR A 571 -17.29 24.52 14.30
C TYR A 571 -17.92 25.75 13.64
N SER A 572 -19.23 25.95 13.87
CA SER A 572 -19.93 27.16 13.45
C SER A 572 -19.63 28.33 14.40
N LYS A 573 -19.37 29.52 13.82
CA LYS A 573 -19.14 30.76 14.58
C LYS A 573 -20.41 31.25 15.28
N GLU A 574 -21.56 31.06 14.64
CA GLU A 574 -22.86 31.56 15.10
C GLU A 574 -23.67 30.43 15.74
N LYS A 575 -24.07 29.43 14.95
CA LYS A 575 -24.95 28.34 15.39
C LYS A 575 -24.14 27.16 15.92
N LYS A 576 -23.64 27.31 17.14
CA LYS A 576 -22.76 26.34 17.83
C LYS A 576 -23.37 24.95 18.05
N THR A 577 -24.65 24.74 17.76
CA THR A 577 -25.36 23.47 17.90
C THR A 577 -25.38 22.63 16.62
N GLU A 578 -24.82 23.11 15.50
CA GLU A 578 -24.69 22.30 14.30
C GLU A 578 -23.44 22.60 13.46
N VAL A 579 -23.06 21.59 12.71
CA VAL A 579 -22.22 21.68 11.52
C VAL A 579 -23.12 21.18 10.38
N PRO A 580 -23.62 22.03 9.48
CA PRO A 580 -24.57 21.61 8.45
C PRO A 580 -23.85 20.86 7.31
N ARG A 581 -24.57 19.97 6.62
CA ARG A 581 -24.00 19.16 5.51
C ARG A 581 -23.40 20.01 4.38
N SER A 582 -24.02 21.13 4.04
CA SER A 582 -23.50 22.09 3.03
C SER A 582 -22.15 22.70 3.43
N ARG A 583 -21.79 22.62 4.71
CA ARG A 583 -20.53 23.10 5.29
C ARG A 583 -19.86 21.94 6.04
N ALA A 584 -20.00 20.70 5.57
CA ALA A 584 -19.35 19.56 6.21
C ALA A 584 -17.82 19.71 6.18
N LEU A 585 -17.16 19.15 7.20
CA LEU A 585 -15.71 18.98 7.14
C LEU A 585 -15.39 17.82 6.20
N LYS A 586 -14.53 18.04 5.20
CA LYS A 586 -14.07 17.01 4.28
C LYS A 586 -12.62 16.67 4.57
N VAL A 587 -12.32 15.38 4.58
CA VAL A 587 -10.95 14.86 4.63
C VAL A 587 -10.74 14.02 3.38
N SER A 588 -9.94 14.53 2.44
CA SER A 588 -9.62 13.84 1.19
C SER A 588 -8.24 13.18 1.29
N ILE A 589 -8.11 12.01 0.67
CA ILE A 589 -6.88 11.23 0.62
C ILE A 589 -6.49 11.08 -0.85
N SER A 590 -5.31 11.55 -1.21
CA SER A 590 -4.74 11.37 -2.56
C SER A 590 -3.39 10.68 -2.47
N LYS A 591 -3.05 9.90 -3.51
CA LYS A 591 -1.68 9.42 -3.69
C LYS A 591 -0.82 10.56 -4.26
N ASN A 592 0.40 10.71 -3.74
CA ASN A 592 1.42 11.62 -4.25
C ASN A 592 1.99 11.11 -5.56
#